data_AF-A0A969BQ20-F1
#
_entry.id   AF-A0A969BQ20-F1
#
_cell.length_a   1.000
_cell.length_b   1.000
_cell.length_c   1.000
_cell.angle_alpha   90.00
_cell.angle_beta   90.00
_cell.angle_gamma   90.00
#
_symmetry.space_group_name_H-M   'P 1'
#
loop_
_entity.id
_entity.type
_entity.pdbx_description
1 polymer ?
#
loop_
_entity_poly.entity_id
_entity_poly.type
_entity_poly.pdbx_seq_one_letter_code
_entity_poly.pdbx_strand_id
1 'polypeptide(L)'
;MNPQWKERTAKRIGGMEELEKQLDGVSQQMVQQGITIISFRPQGLPRSFEVSPGRKVETVNGEQVESLVYHKWLVLIPTLTQFRIVRPGQAKPTVIDSTGFQVAIADKGKNNWSFIDGAGLTVNELRGLFGTLPQDLQFPTIEKREAR
;
A
#
# COMPACT_ATOMS: atom_id res chain seq x y z
N MET A 1 5.50 0.54 7.95
CA MET A 1 5.43 0.66 6.47
C MET A 1 6.53 -0.18 5.82
N ASN A 2 6.36 -0.61 4.57
CA ASN A 2 7.39 -1.34 3.84
C ASN A 2 8.67 -0.49 3.65
N PRO A 3 9.87 -0.99 4.03
CA PRO A 3 11.10 -0.19 3.99
C PRO A 3 11.53 0.24 2.59
N GLN A 4 11.47 -0.67 1.60
CA GLN A 4 11.90 -0.38 0.23
C GLN A 4 11.00 0.66 -0.43
N TRP A 5 9.70 0.54 -0.21
CA TRP A 5 8.75 1.57 -0.62
C TRP A 5 9.03 2.91 0.07
N LYS A 6 9.26 2.91 1.40
CA LYS A 6 9.52 4.15 2.17
C LYS A 6 10.76 4.88 1.61
N GLU A 7 11.83 4.14 1.35
CA GLU A 7 13.07 4.69 0.79
C GLU A 7 12.87 5.27 -0.62
N ARG A 8 12.16 4.54 -1.51
CA ARG A 8 11.90 5.02 -2.87
C ARG A 8 10.99 6.24 -2.91
N THR A 9 9.93 6.23 -2.10
CA THR A 9 9.04 7.39 -1.98
C THR A 9 9.80 8.61 -1.46
N ALA A 10 10.59 8.44 -0.40
CA ALA A 10 11.44 9.50 0.15
C ALA A 10 12.36 10.11 -0.91
N LYS A 11 13.06 9.28 -1.71
CA LYS A 11 13.92 9.74 -2.81
C LYS A 11 13.18 10.60 -3.83
N ARG A 12 11.90 10.30 -4.11
CA ARG A 12 11.09 11.05 -5.08
C ARG A 12 10.63 12.40 -4.57
N ILE A 13 10.30 12.50 -3.28
CA ILE A 13 9.66 13.70 -2.70
C ILE A 13 10.64 14.64 -2.00
N GLY A 14 11.95 14.41 -2.13
CA GLY A 14 12.99 15.30 -1.62
C GLY A 14 13.70 14.83 -0.35
N GLY A 15 13.41 13.62 0.14
CA GLY A 15 14.10 13.01 1.27
C GLY A 15 13.17 12.35 2.28
N MET A 16 13.77 11.76 3.32
CA MET A 16 13.00 11.10 4.39
C MET A 16 12.27 12.11 5.27
N GLU A 17 12.88 13.27 5.52
CA GLU A 17 12.31 14.34 6.34
C GLU A 17 11.02 14.90 5.72
N GLU A 18 11.03 15.19 4.42
CA GLU A 18 9.84 15.67 3.72
C GLU A 18 8.74 14.60 3.66
N LEU A 19 9.11 13.32 3.53
CA LEU A 19 8.16 12.21 3.63
C LEU A 19 7.46 12.19 4.99
N GLU A 20 8.23 12.26 6.07
CA GLU A 20 7.70 12.19 7.43
C GLU A 20 6.81 13.40 7.72
N LYS A 21 7.23 14.60 7.31
CA LYS A 21 6.42 15.82 7.38
C LYS A 21 5.10 15.69 6.61
N GLN A 22 5.12 15.10 5.42
CA GLN A 22 3.91 14.89 4.63
C GLN A 22 2.96 13.90 5.33
N LEU A 23 3.49 12.79 5.86
CA LEU A 23 2.69 11.79 6.58
C LEU A 23 2.05 12.35 7.86
N ASP A 24 2.82 13.12 8.65
CA ASP A 24 2.33 13.78 9.86
C ASP A 24 1.28 14.85 9.53
N GLY A 25 1.51 15.59 8.45
CA GLY A 25 0.60 16.62 7.95
C GLY A 25 -0.78 16.08 7.60
N VAL A 26 -0.89 14.86 7.06
CA VAL A 26 -2.19 14.24 6.73
C VAL A 26 -3.05 14.08 7.99
N SER A 27 -2.47 13.57 9.07
CA SER A 27 -3.19 13.36 10.33
C SER A 27 -3.67 14.68 10.94
N GLN A 28 -2.83 15.71 10.92
CA GLN A 28 -3.18 17.04 11.41
C GLN A 28 -4.30 17.67 10.58
N GLN A 29 -4.23 17.57 9.24
CA GLN A 29 -5.27 18.08 8.34
C GLN A 29 -6.62 17.39 8.58
N MET A 30 -6.62 16.07 8.80
CA MET A 30 -7.85 15.33 9.12
C MET A 30 -8.51 15.88 10.39
N VAL A 31 -7.73 16.09 11.46
CA VAL A 31 -8.24 16.64 12.71
C VAL A 31 -8.79 18.05 12.52
N GLN A 32 -8.05 18.93 11.82
CA GLN A 32 -8.49 20.31 11.53
C GLN A 32 -9.79 20.36 10.72
N GLN A 33 -10.01 19.39 9.84
CA GLN A 33 -11.21 19.28 9.01
C GLN A 33 -12.37 18.53 9.69
N GLY A 34 -12.22 18.14 10.98
CA GLY A 34 -13.23 17.41 11.71
C GLY A 34 -13.47 15.99 11.18
N ILE A 35 -12.45 15.39 10.56
CA ILE A 35 -12.49 14.04 9.99
C ILE A 35 -11.96 13.04 11.03
N THR A 36 -12.72 11.99 11.29
CA THR A 36 -12.33 10.90 12.20
C THR A 36 -12.53 9.55 11.51
N ILE A 37 -11.60 8.61 11.69
CA ILE A 37 -11.79 7.23 11.22
C ILE A 37 -12.65 6.48 12.25
N ILE A 38 -13.80 5.97 11.82
CA ILE A 38 -14.70 5.17 12.66
C ILE A 38 -14.36 3.68 12.55
N SER A 39 -14.05 3.22 11.34
CA SER A 39 -13.72 1.83 11.09
C SER A 39 -12.73 1.69 9.93
N PHE A 40 -11.92 0.64 10.00
CA PHE A 40 -11.02 0.20 8.94
C PHE A 40 -11.06 -1.33 8.93
N ARG A 41 -11.52 -1.92 7.83
CA ARG A 41 -11.65 -3.37 7.73
C ARG A 41 -11.32 -3.88 6.33
N PRO A 42 -10.82 -5.12 6.19
CA PRO A 42 -10.79 -5.79 4.90
C PRO A 42 -12.21 -5.90 4.30
N GLN A 43 -12.31 -5.75 2.99
CA GLN A 43 -13.56 -5.91 2.24
C GLN A 43 -13.25 -6.55 0.89
N GLY A 44 -13.86 -7.70 0.59
CA GLY A 44 -13.63 -8.44 -0.65
C GLY A 44 -12.52 -9.49 -0.52
N LEU A 45 -12.20 -10.14 -1.65
CA LEU A 45 -11.27 -11.25 -1.69
C LEU A 45 -9.82 -10.74 -1.87
N PRO A 46 -8.88 -11.17 -1.01
CA PRO A 46 -7.48 -10.85 -1.20
C PRO A 46 -6.91 -11.60 -2.41
N ARG A 47 -5.89 -11.02 -3.05
CA ARG A 47 -5.13 -11.69 -4.12
C ARG A 47 -3.68 -11.81 -3.72
N SER A 48 -3.16 -13.03 -3.73
CA SER A 48 -1.79 -13.36 -3.33
C SER A 48 -0.90 -13.61 -4.55
N PHE A 49 0.34 -13.17 -4.45
CA PHE A 49 1.39 -13.38 -5.43
C PHE A 49 2.65 -13.84 -4.72
N GLU A 50 3.33 -14.80 -5.31
CA GLU A 50 4.72 -15.06 -5.00
C GLU A 50 5.57 -14.08 -5.80
N VAL A 51 6.46 -13.35 -5.12
CA VAL A 51 7.25 -12.30 -5.77
C VAL A 51 8.73 -12.40 -5.46
N SER A 52 9.54 -11.91 -6.39
CA SER A 52 10.95 -11.63 -6.19
C SER A 52 11.23 -10.13 -6.34
N PRO A 53 12.02 -9.50 -5.45
CA PRO A 53 12.49 -8.13 -5.61
C PRO A 53 13.51 -7.95 -6.74
N GLY A 54 14.05 -9.03 -7.34
CA GLY A 54 15.02 -8.95 -8.43
C GLY A 54 15.46 -10.29 -9.01
N ARG A 55 16.33 -10.24 -10.02
CA ARG A 55 17.00 -11.42 -10.58
C ARG A 55 18.18 -11.76 -9.66
N LYS A 56 18.33 -13.04 -9.30
CA LYS A 56 19.53 -13.53 -8.63
C LYS A 56 20.44 -14.11 -9.69
N VAL A 57 21.66 -13.59 -9.80
CA VAL A 57 22.67 -14.20 -10.67
C VAL A 57 23.39 -15.24 -9.83
N GLU A 58 23.27 -16.50 -10.21
CA GLU A 58 23.94 -17.62 -9.57
C GLU A 58 24.92 -18.25 -10.56
N THR A 59 26.13 -18.54 -10.10
CA THR A 59 27.09 -19.29 -10.92
C THR A 59 26.75 -20.77 -10.83
N VAL A 60 26.20 -21.34 -11.90
CA VAL A 60 25.94 -22.78 -12.03
C VAL A 60 26.90 -23.32 -13.08
N ASN A 61 27.75 -24.27 -12.69
CA ASN A 61 28.76 -24.88 -13.56
C ASN A 61 29.74 -23.88 -14.22
N GLY A 62 30.04 -22.76 -13.55
CA GLY A 62 30.96 -21.73 -14.07
C GLY A 62 30.30 -20.68 -14.97
N GLU A 63 29.02 -20.84 -15.31
CA GLU A 63 28.24 -19.84 -16.06
C GLU A 63 27.33 -19.05 -15.13
N GLN A 64 27.17 -17.74 -15.40
CA GLN A 64 26.22 -16.90 -14.68
C GLN A 64 24.80 -17.17 -15.21
N VAL A 65 23.97 -17.79 -14.38
CA VAL A 65 22.57 -18.07 -14.67
C VAL A 65 21.70 -17.13 -13.86
N GLU A 66 20.81 -16.40 -14.54
CA GLU A 66 19.78 -15.60 -13.87
C GLU A 66 18.63 -16.51 -13.40
N SER A 67 18.46 -16.64 -12.08
CA SER A 67 17.33 -17.35 -11.47
C SER A 67 16.35 -16.37 -10.81
N LEU A 68 15.05 -16.61 -11.02
CA LEU A 68 13.99 -15.90 -10.32
C LEU A 68 13.70 -16.60 -8.99
N VAL A 69 14.22 -16.06 -7.89
CA VAL A 69 13.99 -16.61 -6.55
C VAL A 69 12.78 -15.95 -5.91
N TYR A 70 11.62 -16.60 -6.04
CA TYR A 70 10.35 -16.19 -5.41
C TYR A 70 10.38 -16.41 -3.89
N HIS A 71 10.98 -15.49 -3.13
CA HIS A 71 11.15 -15.64 -1.68
C HIS A 71 10.22 -14.76 -0.83
N LYS A 72 9.31 -14.00 -1.45
CA LYS A 72 8.35 -13.16 -0.73
C LYS A 72 6.91 -13.49 -1.10
N TRP A 73 6.02 -13.38 -0.12
CA TRP A 73 4.58 -13.25 -0.33
C TRP A 73 4.22 -11.79 -0.48
N LEU A 74 3.37 -11.49 -1.46
CA LEU A 74 2.70 -10.21 -1.62
C LEU A 74 1.19 -10.46 -1.67
N VAL A 75 0.42 -9.76 -0.86
CA VAL A 75 -1.04 -9.90 -0.81
C VAL A 75 -1.68 -8.53 -1.00
N LEU A 76 -2.52 -8.41 -2.04
CA LEU A 76 -3.42 -7.27 -2.22
C LEU A 76 -4.68 -7.51 -1.40
N ILE A 77 -4.94 -6.66 -0.42
CA ILE A 77 -6.05 -6.77 0.52
C ILE A 77 -6.98 -5.57 0.29
N PRO A 78 -8.12 -5.72 -0.39
CA PRO A 78 -9.06 -4.61 -0.49
C PRO A 78 -9.66 -4.28 0.88
N THR A 79 -9.91 -2.99 1.12
CA THR A 79 -10.31 -2.44 2.41
C THR A 79 -11.47 -1.47 2.26
N LEU A 80 -12.20 -1.28 3.37
CA LEU A 80 -13.18 -0.23 3.55
C LEU A 80 -12.80 0.58 4.78
N THR A 81 -12.64 1.89 4.59
CA THR A 81 -12.44 2.86 5.66
C THR A 81 -13.70 3.71 5.78
N GLN A 82 -14.25 3.83 6.99
CA GLN A 82 -15.38 4.71 7.25
C GLN A 82 -14.90 5.96 7.97
N PHE A 83 -15.14 7.11 7.36
CA PHE A 83 -14.82 8.41 7.91
C PHE A 83 -16.08 9.09 8.43
N ARG A 84 -16.03 9.62 9.65
CA ARG A 84 -16.99 10.61 10.14
C ARG A 84 -16.44 12.00 9.84
N ILE A 85 -17.27 12.87 9.29
CA ILE A 85 -16.93 14.27 9.03
C ILE A 85 -17.91 15.15 9.79
N VAL A 86 -17.39 15.99 10.68
CA VAL A 86 -18.16 17.03 11.38
C VAL A 86 -17.80 18.38 10.78
N ARG A 87 -18.69 18.95 9.95
CA ARG A 87 -18.46 20.27 9.35
C ARG A 87 -18.88 21.39 10.31
N PRO A 88 -18.11 22.50 10.40
CA PRO A 88 -18.54 23.67 11.13
C PRO A 88 -19.93 24.14 10.68
N GLY A 89 -20.85 24.35 11.62
CA GLY A 89 -22.22 24.78 11.33
C GLY A 89 -23.20 23.68 10.89
N GLN A 90 -22.78 22.42 10.74
CA GLN A 90 -23.68 21.28 10.53
C GLN A 90 -23.86 20.46 11.80
N ALA A 91 -25.10 20.32 12.27
CA ALA A 91 -25.42 19.56 13.48
C ALA A 91 -25.29 18.04 13.30
N LYS A 92 -25.46 17.53 12.07
CA LYS A 92 -25.39 16.10 11.76
C LYS A 92 -24.05 15.75 11.10
N PRO A 93 -23.30 14.78 11.64
CA PRO A 93 -22.09 14.30 10.99
C PRO A 93 -22.43 13.53 9.70
N THR A 94 -21.62 13.71 8.66
CA THR A 94 -21.67 12.88 7.45
C THR A 94 -20.74 11.68 7.63
N VAL A 95 -21.15 10.50 7.17
CA VAL A 95 -20.29 9.32 7.12
C VAL A 95 -19.92 9.04 5.66
N ILE A 96 -18.63 8.87 5.39
CA ILE A 96 -18.10 8.55 4.07
C ILE A 96 -17.48 7.15 4.13
N ASP A 97 -17.95 6.27 3.27
CA ASP A 97 -17.32 5.00 2.96
C ASP A 97 -16.23 5.24 1.90
N SER A 98 -15.00 4.86 2.19
CA SER A 98 -13.88 4.88 1.24
C SER A 98 -13.37 3.46 1.02
N THR A 99 -13.55 2.91 -0.18
CA THR A 99 -12.88 1.68 -0.56
C THR A 99 -11.44 1.97 -0.92
N GLY A 100 -10.56 1.02 -0.61
CA GLY A 100 -9.14 1.10 -0.90
C GLY A 100 -8.52 -0.29 -0.90
N PHE A 101 -7.20 -0.35 -0.74
CA PHE A 101 -6.51 -1.60 -0.50
C PHE A 101 -5.20 -1.39 0.24
N GLN A 102 -4.70 -2.44 0.87
CA GLN A 102 -3.35 -2.53 1.42
C GLN A 102 -2.55 -3.56 0.63
N VAL A 103 -1.25 -3.34 0.50
CA VAL A 103 -0.31 -4.36 0.02
C VAL A 103 0.46 -4.90 1.22
N ALA A 104 0.24 -6.15 1.59
CA ALA A 104 0.98 -6.83 2.64
C ALA A 104 2.12 -7.66 2.04
N ILE A 105 3.34 -7.50 2.56
CA ILE A 105 4.56 -8.14 2.04
C ILE A 105 5.33 -8.79 3.19
N ALA A 106 5.73 -10.05 3.03
CA ALA A 106 6.59 -10.78 3.97
C ALA A 106 7.54 -11.74 3.24
N ASP A 107 8.66 -12.10 3.87
CA ASP A 107 9.47 -13.22 3.42
C ASP A 107 8.71 -14.53 3.64
N LYS A 108 8.82 -15.49 2.70
CA LYS A 108 8.26 -16.83 2.87
C LYS A 108 8.85 -17.48 4.13
N GLY A 109 7.99 -18.12 4.91
CA GLY A 109 8.36 -18.77 6.17
C GLY A 109 8.60 -17.81 7.33
N LYS A 110 8.40 -16.50 7.16
CA LYS A 110 8.46 -15.51 8.24
C LYS A 110 7.12 -14.82 8.44
N ASN A 111 6.86 -14.38 9.67
CA ASN A 111 5.63 -13.66 10.06
C ASN A 111 5.83 -12.14 10.20
N ASN A 112 6.95 -11.60 9.73
CA ASN A 112 7.27 -10.17 9.81
C ASN A 112 6.67 -9.40 8.61
N TRP A 113 5.36 -9.17 8.65
CA TRP A 113 4.65 -8.46 7.59
C TRP A 113 4.96 -6.97 7.59
N SER A 114 5.09 -6.42 6.40
CA SER A 114 5.17 -4.99 6.14
C SER A 114 4.04 -4.57 5.19
N PHE A 115 3.62 -3.30 5.28
CA PHE A 115 2.43 -2.81 4.58
C PHE A 115 2.75 -1.56 3.76
N ILE A 116 2.11 -1.46 2.59
CA ILE A 116 2.03 -0.27 1.76
C ILE A 116 0.55 0.09 1.63
N ASP A 117 0.22 1.34 1.91
CA ASP A 117 -1.12 1.86 1.63
C ASP A 117 -1.33 2.00 0.12
N GLY A 118 -2.44 1.48 -0.40
CA GLY A 118 -2.76 1.52 -1.82
C GLY A 118 -3.12 2.92 -2.32
N ALA A 119 -3.40 3.86 -1.43
CA ALA A 119 -3.68 5.24 -1.80
C ALA A 119 -2.46 5.88 -2.48
N GLY A 120 -2.61 6.23 -3.76
CA GLY A 120 -1.54 6.83 -4.56
C GLY A 120 -0.45 5.87 -5.03
N LEU A 121 -0.59 4.56 -4.78
CA LEU A 121 0.28 3.53 -5.36
C LEU A 121 -0.15 3.23 -6.80
N THR A 122 0.79 3.22 -7.72
CA THR A 122 0.58 2.80 -9.12
C THR A 122 1.09 1.37 -9.35
N VAL A 123 0.52 0.69 -10.36
CA VAL A 123 0.96 -0.66 -10.75
C VAL A 123 2.45 -0.67 -11.11
N ASN A 124 2.91 0.37 -11.81
CA ASN A 124 4.32 0.49 -12.21
C ASN A 124 5.26 0.65 -11.02
N GLU A 125 4.89 1.40 -9.98
CA GLU A 125 5.69 1.51 -8.76
C GLU A 125 5.80 0.16 -8.04
N LEU A 126 4.69 -0.57 -7.94
CA LEU A 126 4.69 -1.88 -7.29
C LEU A 126 5.48 -2.90 -8.09
N ARG A 127 5.33 -2.94 -9.41
CA ARG A 127 6.13 -3.80 -10.31
C ARG A 127 7.60 -3.40 -10.33
N GLY A 128 7.91 -2.11 -10.15
CA GLY A 128 9.28 -1.65 -9.97
C GLY A 128 9.92 -2.19 -8.69
N LEU A 129 9.13 -2.45 -7.65
CA LEU A 129 9.60 -3.12 -6.42
C LEU A 129 9.69 -4.64 -6.60
N PHE A 130 8.76 -5.22 -7.36
CA PHE A 130 8.62 -6.65 -7.55
C PHE A 130 8.41 -6.99 -9.03
N GLY A 131 9.52 -7.17 -9.76
CA GLY A 131 9.51 -7.31 -11.23
C GLY A 131 8.78 -8.56 -11.75
N THR A 132 8.54 -9.54 -10.88
CA THR A 132 7.83 -10.79 -11.22
C THR A 132 6.32 -10.68 -11.16
N LEU A 133 5.77 -9.52 -10.78
CA LEU A 133 4.32 -9.30 -10.79
C LEU A 133 3.76 -9.31 -12.23
N PRO A 134 2.52 -9.80 -12.41
CA PRO A 134 1.88 -9.87 -13.73
C PRO A 134 1.83 -8.53 -14.46
N GLN A 135 1.90 -8.57 -15.80
CA GLN A 135 1.87 -7.35 -16.61
C GLN A 135 0.49 -6.68 -16.60
N ASP A 136 -0.55 -7.49 -16.52
CA ASP A 136 -1.96 -7.14 -16.47
C ASP A 136 -2.48 -7.00 -15.04
N LEU A 137 -1.58 -6.80 -14.05
CA LEU A 137 -1.97 -6.60 -12.66
C LEU A 137 -2.91 -5.40 -12.54
N GLN A 138 -4.14 -5.66 -12.13
CA GLN A 138 -5.13 -4.63 -11.79
C GLN A 138 -5.18 -4.46 -10.28
N PHE A 139 -5.26 -3.23 -9.78
CA PHE A 139 -5.52 -2.97 -8.36
C PHE A 139 -7.01 -3.03 -8.03
N PRO A 140 -7.36 -3.32 -6.76
CA PRO A 140 -8.72 -3.11 -6.30
C PRO A 140 -9.15 -1.65 -6.48
N THR A 141 -10.44 -1.45 -6.75
CA THR A 141 -11.00 -0.13 -7.01
C THR A 141 -10.98 0.76 -5.76
N ILE A 142 -10.56 2.01 -5.94
CA ILE A 142 -10.57 3.06 -4.91
C ILE A 142 -11.73 4.00 -5.21
N GLU A 143 -12.69 4.06 -4.29
CA GLU A 143 -13.89 4.89 -4.41
C GLU A 143 -14.23 5.55 -3.08
N LYS A 144 -14.93 6.68 -3.14
CA LYS A 144 -15.51 7.35 -1.97
C LYS A 144 -16.98 7.60 -2.22
N ARG A 145 -17.82 7.27 -1.25
CA ARG A 145 -19.26 7.51 -1.30
C ARG A 145 -19.80 7.85 0.07
N GLU A 146 -20.87 8.63 0.12
CA GLU A 146 -21.60 8.82 1.37
C GLU A 146 -22.26 7.51 1.79
N ALA A 147 -22.05 7.12 3.04
CA ALA A 147 -22.69 5.94 3.61
C ALA A 147 -24.19 6.24 3.80
N ARG A 148 -25.04 5.35 3.28
CA ARG A 148 -26.50 5.47 3.40
C ARG A 148 -27.00 4.93 4.73
#